data_AF-A0A803KXV3-F1
#
_entry.id   AF-A0A803KXV3-F1
#
_cell.length_a   1.000
_cell.length_b   1.000
_cell.length_c   1.000
_cell.angle_alpha   90.00
_cell.angle_beta   90.00
_cell.angle_gamma   90.00
#
_symmetry.space_group_name_H-M   'P 1'
#
loop_
_entity.id
_entity.type
_entity.pdbx_description
1 polymer ?
#
loop_
_entity_poly.entity_id
_entity_poly.type
_entity_poly.pdbx_seq_one_letter_code
_entity_poly.pdbx_strand_id
1 'polypeptide(L)' 'MSTLREATKSDGQDSQATKSTAQIRMPSDSEIEEFFAAAEKDIQKRFSDKYNFDIAKDLPLKGRYDWVQIKP' A
#
# COMPACT_ATOMS: atom_id res chain seq x y z
N MET A 1 6.66 -10.75 53.40
CA MET A 1 6.22 -12.09 52.97
C MET A 1 7.17 -12.57 51.89
N SER A 2 7.77 -13.74 52.09
CA SER A 2 8.63 -14.45 51.14
C SER A 2 7.86 -14.85 49.87
N THR A 3 8.47 -14.76 48.68
CA THR A 3 9.00 -15.91 47.91
C THR A 3 9.37 -15.50 46.47
N LEU A 4 10.46 -16.12 46.03
CA LEU A 4 11.25 -16.05 44.80
C LEU A 4 10.51 -16.59 43.53
N ARG A 5 11.06 -16.22 42.35
CA ARG A 5 11.05 -16.87 41.01
C ARG A 5 9.68 -17.13 40.35
N GLU A 6 9.48 -16.75 39.10
CA GLU A 6 10.02 -17.49 37.95
C GLU A 6 10.20 -16.59 36.72
N ALA A 7 11.43 -16.56 36.19
CA ALA A 7 11.68 -16.14 34.83
C ALA A 7 11.43 -17.36 33.94
N THR A 8 10.38 -17.33 33.13
CA THR A 8 10.24 -18.28 32.04
C THR A 8 11.02 -17.74 30.85
N LYS A 9 12.29 -18.15 30.81
CA LYS A 9 13.12 -18.13 29.62
C LYS A 9 12.45 -19.07 28.61
N SER A 10 11.79 -18.52 27.59
CA SER A 10 11.29 -19.31 26.47
C SER A 10 12.50 -19.77 25.65
N ASP A 11 12.81 -21.05 25.78
CA ASP A 11 13.84 -21.72 25.01
C ASP A 11 13.59 -21.58 23.51
N GLY A 12 14.71 -21.43 22.79
CA GLY A 12 14.73 -21.24 21.36
C GLY A 12 14.16 -22.44 20.62
N GLN A 13 13.27 -22.15 19.68
CA GLN A 13 13.26 -22.88 18.43
C GLN A 13 13.76 -21.92 17.35
N ASP A 14 15.07 -21.95 17.17
CA ASP A 14 15.70 -21.71 15.86
C ASP A 14 15.15 -22.80 14.93
N SER A 15 13.92 -22.60 14.47
CA SER A 15 13.35 -23.35 13.37
C SER A 15 14.06 -22.84 12.14
N GLN A 16 15.24 -23.42 11.93
CA GLN A 16 16.06 -23.43 10.75
C GLN A 16 15.16 -23.35 9.53
N ALA A 17 14.86 -22.13 9.08
CA ALA A 17 14.17 -21.88 7.83
C ALA A 17 15.10 -22.42 6.77
N THR A 18 14.79 -23.63 6.34
CA THR A 18 15.52 -24.36 5.32
C THR A 18 15.67 -23.40 4.15
N LYS A 19 16.94 -23.11 3.83
CA LYS A 19 17.36 -22.36 2.66
C LYS A 19 16.99 -23.15 1.41
N SER A 20 15.70 -23.26 1.11
CA SER A 20 15.22 -23.39 -0.24
C SER A 20 14.82 -21.99 -0.66
N THR A 21 15.83 -21.17 -0.92
CA THR A 21 15.73 -19.99 -1.78
C THR A 21 15.30 -20.51 -3.15
N ALA A 22 14.02 -20.86 -3.30
CA ALA A 22 13.37 -20.70 -4.58
C ALA A 22 13.77 -19.29 -4.98
N GLN A 23 14.63 -19.15 -5.99
CA GLN A 23 15.14 -17.86 -6.42
C GLN A 23 13.90 -16.98 -6.59
N ILE A 24 13.68 -16.05 -5.66
CA ILE A 24 12.54 -15.16 -5.72
C ILE A 24 12.85 -14.30 -6.94
N ARG A 25 12.25 -14.66 -8.07
CA ARG A 25 12.35 -13.86 -9.29
C ARG A 25 11.56 -12.61 -9.00
N MET A 26 12.27 -11.57 -8.58
CA MET A 26 11.67 -10.25 -8.48
C MET A 26 11.28 -9.82 -9.89
N PRO A 27 10.02 -9.36 -10.09
CA PRO A 27 9.65 -8.72 -11.34
C PRO A 27 10.55 -7.49 -11.57
N SER A 28 10.77 -7.17 -12.83
CA SER A 28 11.47 -5.94 -13.23
C SER A 28 10.66 -4.71 -12.82
N ASP A 29 11.34 -3.57 -12.66
CA ASP A 29 10.68 -2.31 -12.31
C ASP A 29 9.53 -1.99 -13.29
N SER A 30 9.73 -2.22 -14.59
CA SER A 30 8.68 -2.00 -15.60
C SER A 30 7.44 -2.86 -15.41
N GLU A 31 7.59 -4.12 -14.97
CA GLU A 31 6.46 -5.01 -14.71
C GLU A 31 5.69 -4.58 -13.47
N ILE A 32 6.40 -4.11 -12.44
CA ILE A 32 5.81 -3.59 -11.21
C ILE A 32 5.03 -2.30 -11.52
N GLU A 33 5.63 -1.39 -12.27
CA GLU A 33 5.01 -0.11 -12.64
C GLU A 33 3.75 -0.32 -13.50
N GLU A 34 3.79 -1.21 -14.50
CA GLU A 34 2.61 -1.50 -15.33
C GLU A 34 1.45 -2.07 -14.51
N PHE A 35 1.76 -2.93 -13.53
CA PHE A 35 0.75 -3.49 -12.62
C PHE A 35 0.04 -2.39 -11.83
N PHE A 36 0.80 -1.46 -11.23
CA PHE A 36 0.21 -0.36 -10.46
C PHE A 36 -0.48 0.67 -11.36
N ALA A 37 0.07 0.97 -12.54
CA ALA A 37 -0.50 1.93 -13.48
C ALA A 37 -1.90 1.52 -13.96
N ALA A 38 -2.16 0.22 -14.14
CA ALA A 38 -3.49 -0.27 -14.49
C ALA A 38 -4.52 0.03 -13.38
N ALA A 39 -4.18 -0.28 -12.13
CA ALA A 39 -5.05 -0.01 -10.98
C ALA A 39 -5.24 1.49 -10.73
N GLU A 40 -4.18 2.28 -10.87
CA GLU A 40 -4.20 3.73 -10.70
C GLU A 40 -5.14 4.40 -11.70
N LYS A 41 -5.07 4.03 -12.98
CA LYS A 41 -5.96 4.54 -14.03
C LYS A 41 -7.43 4.25 -13.72
N ASP A 42 -7.74 3.04 -13.25
CA ASP A 42 -9.09 2.66 -12.87
C ASP A 42 -9.62 3.49 -11.69
N ILE A 43 -8.79 3.70 -10.68
CA ILE A 43 -9.13 4.52 -9.51
C ILE A 43 -9.34 5.98 -9.94
N GLN A 44 -8.43 6.54 -10.74
CA GLN A 44 -8.51 7.91 -11.25
C GLN A 44 -9.79 8.11 -12.08
N LYS A 45 -10.13 7.14 -12.94
CA LYS A 45 -11.36 7.19 -13.74
C LYS A 45 -12.59 7.17 -12.85
N ARG A 46 -12.68 6.23 -11.91
CA ARG A 46 -13.83 6.15 -10.98
C ARG A 46 -13.99 7.41 -10.15
N PHE A 47 -12.89 8.01 -9.72
CA PHE A 47 -12.91 9.26 -8.97
C PHE A 47 -13.40 10.41 -9.85
N SER A 48 -12.80 10.58 -11.03
CA SER A 48 -13.18 11.59 -12.02
C SER A 48 -14.67 11.50 -12.39
N ASP A 49 -15.16 10.29 -12.65
CA ASP A 49 -16.56 10.04 -13.02
C ASP A 49 -17.53 10.40 -11.87
N LYS A 50 -17.15 10.10 -10.62
CA LYS A 50 -17.99 10.34 -9.45
C LYS A 50 -18.01 11.80 -9.01
N TYR A 51 -16.88 12.48 -9.14
CA TYR A 51 -16.61 13.76 -8.49
C TYR A 51 -16.31 14.91 -9.45
N ASN A 52 -16.26 14.64 -10.76
CA ASN A 52 -15.85 15.59 -11.80
C ASN A 52 -14.56 16.34 -11.42
N PHE A 53 -13.54 15.60 -11.00
CA PHE A 53 -12.24 16.16 -10.60
C PHE A 53 -11.11 15.23 -11.01
N ASP A 54 -10.09 15.77 -11.67
CA ASP A 54 -8.89 15.05 -12.06
C ASP A 54 -7.82 15.19 -10.97
N ILE A 55 -7.69 14.16 -10.14
CA ILE A 55 -6.74 14.14 -9.01
C ILE A 55 -5.28 14.12 -9.43
N ALA A 56 -4.95 13.63 -10.63
CA ALA A 56 -3.55 13.60 -11.08
C ALA A 56 -3.07 14.97 -11.53
N LYS A 57 -3.99 15.81 -12.03
CA LYS A 57 -3.70 17.18 -12.46
C LYS A 57 -4.06 18.23 -11.41
N ASP A 58 -4.75 17.80 -10.35
CA ASP A 58 -5.33 18.68 -9.33
C ASP A 58 -6.26 19.74 -9.94
N LEU A 59 -7.13 19.32 -10.86
CA LEU A 59 -8.01 20.21 -11.61
C LEU A 59 -9.47 19.78 -11.54
N PRO A 60 -10.40 20.71 -11.24
CA PRO A 60 -11.81 20.42 -11.35
C PRO A 60 -12.24 20.33 -12.81
N LEU A 61 -13.08 19.34 -13.08
CA LEU A 61 -13.73 19.13 -14.36
C LEU A 61 -15.16 19.67 -14.29
N LYS A 62 -15.69 20.05 -15.45
CA LYS A 62 -17.08 20.47 -15.56
C LYS A 62 -18.01 19.31 -15.19
N GLY A 63 -18.92 19.51 -14.25
CA GLY A 63 -19.82 18.45 -13.82
C GLY A 63 -20.82 18.88 -12.76
N ARG A 64 -21.12 17.95 -11.84
CA ARG A 64 -22.15 18.11 -10.80
C ARG A 64 -21.67 19.00 -9.65
N TYR A 65 -20.39 18.93 -9.32
CA TYR A 65 -19.81 19.62 -8.17
C TYR A 65 -18.97 20.80 -8.63
N ASP A 66 -19.11 21.93 -7.94
CA ASP A 66 -18.21 23.07 -8.06
C ASP A 66 -17.14 22.96 -6.98
N TRP A 67 -15.90 22.79 -7.41
CA TRP A 67 -14.75 22.72 -6.52
C TRP A 67 -14.20 24.11 -6.24
N VAL A 68 -14.00 24.42 -4.97
CA VAL A 68 -13.44 25.70 -4.51
C VAL A 68 -12.13 25.42 -3.78
N GLN A 69 -11.04 26.02 -4.24
CA GLN A 69 -9.75 25.92 -3.56
C GLN A 69 -9.76 26.79 -2.30
N ILE A 70 -9.52 26.16 -1.15
CA ILE A 70 -9.39 26.88 0.12
C ILE A 70 -7.92 27.27 0.28
N LYS A 71 -7.65 28.56 0.44
CA LYS A 71 -6.32 29.06 0.82
C LYS A 71 -6.21 28.99 2.36
N PRO A 72 -5.12 28.43 2.91
CA PRO A 72 -4.89 28.41 4.35
C PRO A 72 -4.73 29.82 4.93
#